data_AF-A0A2E5WYQ5-F1
#
_entry.id   AF-A0A2E5WYQ5-F1
#
_cell.length_a   1.000
_cell.length_b   1.000
_cell.length_c   1.000
_cell.angle_alpha   90.00
_cell.angle_beta   90.00
_cell.angle_gamma   90.00
#
_symmetry.space_group_name_H-M   'P 1'
#
loop_
_entity.id
_entity.type
_entity.pdbx_description
1 polymer ?
#
loop_
_entity_poly.entity_id
_entity_poly.type
_entity_poly.pdbx_seq_one_letter_code
_entity_poly.pdbx_strand_id
1 'polypeptide(L)'
;MIFELGPLFMSGPFLMMGAIVYYFLGGIDSYYRKYGRLGKGRIIAFKQQTTTRSVGDGSRSKVTTVCPVIKFYNNGEEVIFVGTNQNYLYEEIGAETEVYYLPGKKNYVIQKKNSFKIAKLIGLIFIVIAFTLIYTRDTELPYKVLIPLLSCSFFSLFLLKIKKTMKKRALKEGKTGNLLQLIWDQILPNENIIDHKELDEGEGFIRSSTEFDLKKSKANLFGVLFSLAVLVVLNFLIWNVYTNRTTPQEKAIIDRFIHSPDNLQEILNQSQSNSEISSILILLGFILIFSFGFLINLKGWLRNR
;
A
#
# COMPACT_ATOMS: atom_id res chain seq x y z
N MET A 1 -33.61 13.01 0.95
CA MET A 1 -33.42 12.92 -0.52
C MET A 1 -32.01 13.30 -1.01
N ILE A 2 -31.61 14.59 -1.10
CA ILE A 2 -30.28 14.96 -1.66
C ILE A 2 -29.11 14.40 -0.83
N PHE A 3 -29.21 14.44 0.50
CA PHE A 3 -28.17 13.90 1.40
C PHE A 3 -28.09 12.37 1.40
N GLU A 4 -29.16 11.66 0.98
CA GLU A 4 -29.19 10.19 0.90
C GLU A 4 -28.54 9.66 -0.39
N LEU A 5 -28.54 10.48 -1.44
CA LEU A 5 -27.92 10.15 -2.73
C LEU A 5 -26.43 10.52 -2.78
N GLY A 6 -25.93 11.34 -1.86
CA GLY A 6 -24.51 11.72 -1.78
C GLY A 6 -23.55 10.52 -1.78
N PRO A 7 -23.77 9.47 -0.97
CA PRO A 7 -22.96 8.25 -0.98
C PRO A 7 -23.01 7.49 -2.32
N LEU A 8 -24.17 7.40 -2.97
CA LEU A 8 -24.32 6.80 -4.29
C LEU A 8 -23.58 7.62 -5.36
N PHE A 9 -23.66 8.94 -5.28
CA PHE A 9 -22.89 9.82 -6.15
C PHE A 9 -21.38 9.67 -5.91
N MET A 10 -20.92 9.52 -4.67
CA MET A 10 -19.50 9.31 -4.35
C MET A 10 -18.94 7.95 -4.82
N SER A 11 -19.79 6.93 -5.02
CA SER A 11 -19.35 5.66 -5.58
C SER A 11 -18.75 5.79 -7.00
N GLY A 12 -19.21 6.77 -7.79
CA GLY A 12 -18.68 7.05 -9.13
C GLY A 12 -17.17 7.38 -9.14
N PRO A 13 -16.71 8.44 -8.45
CA PRO A 13 -15.28 8.76 -8.39
C PRO A 13 -14.45 7.65 -7.73
N PHE A 14 -15.00 6.84 -6.80
CA PHE A 14 -14.31 5.67 -6.28
C PHE A 14 -14.12 4.57 -7.33
N LEU A 15 -15.14 4.24 -8.12
CA LEU A 15 -15.01 3.31 -9.26
C LEU A 15 -14.02 3.83 -10.29
N MET A 16 -14.10 5.12 -10.63
CA MET A 16 -13.22 5.77 -11.59
C MET A 16 -11.75 5.74 -11.12
N MET A 17 -11.49 6.10 -9.86
CA MET A 17 -10.15 6.07 -9.27
C MET A 17 -9.62 4.63 -9.20
N GLY A 18 -10.44 3.68 -8.74
CA GLY A 18 -10.08 2.27 -8.70
C GLY A 18 -9.68 1.74 -10.08
N ALA A 19 -10.46 2.05 -11.11
CA ALA A 19 -10.16 1.67 -12.50
C ALA A 19 -8.88 2.32 -13.03
N ILE A 20 -8.65 3.62 -12.77
CA ILE A 20 -7.42 4.33 -13.18
C ILE A 20 -6.19 3.73 -12.51
N VAL A 21 -6.21 3.57 -11.19
CA VAL A 21 -5.09 2.99 -10.42
C VAL A 21 -4.80 1.57 -10.91
N TYR A 22 -5.84 0.75 -11.09
CA TYR A 22 -5.71 -0.60 -11.60
C TYR A 22 -5.14 -0.64 -13.02
N TYR A 23 -5.64 0.21 -13.93
CA TYR A 23 -5.21 0.25 -15.32
C TYR A 23 -3.78 0.76 -15.49
N PHE A 24 -3.41 1.88 -14.85
CA PHE A 24 -2.07 2.47 -15.02
C PHE A 24 -0.99 1.62 -14.33
N LEU A 25 -1.20 1.24 -13.07
CA LEU A 25 -0.19 0.48 -12.33
C LEU A 25 -0.17 -0.99 -12.75
N GLY A 26 -1.32 -1.55 -13.15
CA GLY A 26 -1.38 -2.86 -13.77
C GLY A 26 -0.83 -2.89 -15.18
N GLY A 27 -0.94 -1.79 -15.92
CA GLY A 27 -0.39 -1.67 -17.27
C GLY A 27 1.14 -1.69 -17.29
N ILE A 28 1.84 -1.17 -16.27
CA ILE A 28 3.31 -1.23 -16.19
C ILE A 28 3.78 -2.69 -16.07
N ASP A 29 3.25 -3.42 -15.09
CA ASP A 29 3.53 -4.85 -14.91
C ASP A 29 3.13 -5.66 -16.15
N SER A 30 1.96 -5.38 -16.75
CA SER A 30 1.53 -6.03 -17.99
C SER A 30 2.44 -5.71 -19.18
N TYR A 31 2.94 -4.49 -19.30
CA TYR A 31 3.83 -4.06 -20.37
C TYR A 31 5.17 -4.79 -20.28
N TYR A 32 5.79 -4.80 -19.10
CA TYR A 32 7.04 -5.52 -18.87
C TYR A 32 6.89 -7.04 -19.02
N ARG A 33 5.74 -7.63 -18.65
CA ARG A 33 5.47 -9.05 -18.92
C ARG A 33 5.32 -9.36 -20.41
N LYS A 34 4.74 -8.43 -21.18
CA LYS A 34 4.45 -8.63 -22.60
C LYS A 34 5.66 -8.37 -23.49
N TYR A 35 6.45 -7.34 -23.18
CA TYR A 35 7.52 -6.84 -24.05
C TYR A 35 8.92 -6.93 -23.42
N GLY A 36 9.00 -7.15 -22.10
CA GLY A 36 10.27 -7.30 -21.39
C GLY A 36 10.72 -8.76 -21.31
N ARG A 37 11.91 -8.93 -20.73
CA ARG A 37 12.47 -10.21 -20.31
C ARG A 37 12.63 -10.23 -18.80
N LEU A 38 12.59 -11.43 -18.24
CA LEU A 38 12.90 -11.66 -16.84
C LEU A 38 14.41 -11.95 -16.71
N GLY A 39 15.07 -11.23 -15.81
CA GLY A 39 16.47 -11.43 -15.46
C GLY A 39 16.65 -11.60 -13.95
N LYS A 40 17.82 -12.12 -13.57
CA LYS A 40 18.25 -12.15 -12.18
C LYS A 40 19.16 -10.96 -11.92
N GLY A 41 18.81 -10.17 -10.92
CA GLY A 41 19.67 -9.15 -10.33
C GLY A 41 20.10 -9.56 -8.92
N ARG A 42 21.07 -8.83 -8.38
CA ARG A 42 21.55 -8.99 -7.01
C ARG A 42 21.46 -7.66 -6.28
N ILE A 43 20.98 -7.68 -5.05
CA ILE A 43 20.98 -6.49 -4.19
C ILE A 43 22.40 -6.28 -3.71
N ILE A 44 22.98 -5.12 -3.99
CA ILE A 44 24.37 -4.80 -3.64
C ILE A 44 24.47 -3.75 -2.54
N ALA A 45 23.44 -2.95 -2.33
CA ALA A 45 23.33 -1.96 -1.26
C ALA A 45 21.85 -1.59 -1.05
N PHE A 46 21.59 -0.69 -0.09
CA PHE A 46 20.30 0.00 0.03
C PHE A 46 20.53 1.51 0.04
N LYS A 47 19.64 2.29 -0.60
CA LYS A 47 19.68 3.76 -0.58
C LYS A 47 18.56 4.30 0.30
N GLN A 48 18.90 5.12 1.28
CA GLN A 48 17.93 5.87 2.09
C GLN A 48 17.55 7.15 1.35
N GLN A 49 16.28 7.29 0.99
CA GLN A 49 15.74 8.47 0.32
C GLN A 49 14.75 9.18 1.24
N THR A 50 15.12 10.38 1.69
CA THR A 50 14.25 11.25 2.49
C THR A 50 13.54 12.24 1.59
N THR A 51 12.23 12.05 1.41
CA THR A 51 11.39 13.02 0.71
C THR A 51 10.68 13.92 1.71
N THR A 52 10.76 15.23 1.49
CA THR A 52 9.99 16.20 2.27
C THR A 52 8.71 16.52 1.49
N ARG A 53 7.55 16.31 2.11
CA ARG A 53 6.24 16.58 1.50
C ARG A 53 5.52 17.65 2.31
N SER A 54 4.90 18.60 1.63
CA SER A 54 3.95 19.52 2.25
C SER A 54 2.72 18.71 2.69
N VAL A 55 2.36 18.81 3.95
CA VAL A 55 1.08 18.34 4.46
C VAL A 55 0.06 19.45 4.19
N GLY A 56 -1.22 19.09 4.01
CA GLY A 56 -2.28 20.01 3.57
C GLY A 56 -2.57 21.18 4.51
N ASP A 57 -1.96 21.20 5.69
CA ASP A 57 -2.00 22.28 6.70
C ASP A 57 -0.79 23.24 6.59
N GLY A 58 0.07 23.08 5.59
CA GLY A 58 1.29 23.89 5.39
C GLY A 58 2.51 23.39 6.17
N SER A 59 2.37 22.37 7.03
CA SER A 59 3.50 21.72 7.68
C SER A 59 4.29 20.85 6.69
N ARG A 60 5.55 20.53 7.02
CA ARG A 60 6.40 19.65 6.20
C ARG A 60 6.62 18.32 6.91
N SER A 61 6.20 17.23 6.27
CA SER A 61 6.48 15.87 6.73
C SER A 61 7.70 15.31 6.00
N LYS A 62 8.59 14.67 6.76
CA LYS A 62 9.76 13.94 6.21
C LYS A 62 9.43 12.46 6.18
N VAL A 63 9.48 11.87 4.99
CA VAL A 63 9.31 10.43 4.79
C VAL A 63 10.63 9.87 4.29
N THR A 64 11.28 9.06 5.13
CA THR A 64 12.50 8.33 4.76
C THR A 64 12.10 6.95 4.27
N THR A 65 12.52 6.61 3.06
CA THR A 65 12.30 5.31 2.43
C THR A 65 13.63 4.60 2.21
N VAL A 66 13.62 3.27 2.23
CA VAL A 66 14.83 2.47 2.02
C VAL A 66 14.60 1.63 0.77
N CYS A 67 15.39 1.89 -0.26
CA CYS A 67 15.24 1.29 -1.58
C CYS A 67 16.44 0.36 -1.85
N PRO A 68 16.22 -0.87 -2.34
CA PRO A 68 17.32 -1.76 -2.70
C PRO A 68 18.06 -1.20 -3.91
N VAL A 69 19.38 -1.25 -3.89
CA VAL A 69 20.23 -0.98 -5.05
C VAL A 69 20.54 -2.32 -5.70
N ILE A 70 20.14 -2.47 -6.95
CA ILE A 70 20.16 -3.75 -7.66
C ILE A 70 21.14 -3.65 -8.82
N LYS A 71 22.06 -4.60 -8.86
CA LYS A 71 22.95 -4.83 -9.99
C LYS A 71 22.42 -5.98 -10.83
N PHE A 72 22.37 -5.79 -12.14
CA PHE A 72 22.04 -6.87 -13.08
C PHE A 72 22.77 -6.65 -14.42
N TYR A 73 22.77 -7.66 -15.29
CA TYR A 73 23.36 -7.60 -16.62
C TYR A 73 22.29 -7.59 -17.72
N ASN A 74 22.29 -6.55 -18.56
CA ASN A 74 21.45 -6.45 -19.76
C ASN A 74 22.32 -6.64 -21.00
N ASN A 75 22.20 -7.78 -21.68
CA ASN A 75 23.00 -8.10 -22.88
C ASN A 75 24.53 -7.94 -22.66
N GLY A 76 25.02 -8.31 -21.47
CA GLY A 76 26.44 -8.20 -21.12
C GLY A 76 26.86 -6.82 -20.58
N GLU A 77 26.02 -5.79 -20.69
CA GLU A 77 26.25 -4.50 -20.03
C GLU A 77 25.77 -4.56 -18.57
N GLU A 78 26.61 -4.08 -17.66
CA GLU A 78 26.24 -3.92 -16.26
C GLU A 78 25.31 -2.72 -16.07
N VAL A 79 24.20 -2.94 -15.36
CA VAL A 79 23.24 -1.89 -15.01
C VAL A 79 22.99 -1.94 -13.52
N ILE A 80 23.18 -0.79 -12.87
CA ILE A 80 22.89 -0.58 -11.45
C ILE A 80 21.73 0.40 -11.36
N PHE A 81 20.70 0.04 -10.60
CA PHE A 81 19.54 0.91 -10.40
C PHE A 81 19.01 0.84 -8.99
N VAL A 82 18.40 1.93 -8.55
CA VAL A 82 17.62 1.96 -7.30
C VAL A 82 16.23 1.37 -7.59
N GLY A 83 15.93 0.26 -6.93
CA GLY A 83 14.66 -0.44 -7.03
C GLY A 83 13.55 0.27 -6.25
N THR A 84 12.37 -0.36 -6.23
CA THR A 84 11.20 0.24 -5.56
C THR A 84 11.33 0.16 -4.05
N ASN A 85 10.81 1.19 -3.37
CA ASN A 85 10.76 1.27 -1.90
C ASN A 85 10.35 -0.06 -1.26
N GLN A 86 11.20 -0.54 -0.36
CA GLN A 86 10.88 -1.63 0.53
C GLN A 86 10.62 -1.05 1.92
N ASN A 87 9.37 -0.59 2.12
CA ASN A 87 8.87 -0.15 3.44
C ASN A 87 9.07 -1.22 4.52
N TYR A 88 9.28 -2.47 4.11
CA TYR A 88 9.66 -3.59 4.95
C TYR A 88 10.96 -4.18 4.39
N LEU A 89 12.05 -4.08 5.16
CA LEU A 89 13.41 -4.56 4.85
C LEU A 89 13.48 -6.09 4.74
N TYR A 90 12.73 -6.68 3.80
CA TYR A 90 12.57 -8.13 3.68
C TYR A 90 13.78 -8.82 3.06
N GLU A 91 14.44 -8.16 2.11
CA GLU A 91 15.64 -8.69 1.45
C GLU A 91 16.91 -8.18 2.13
N GLU A 92 17.98 -8.96 1.99
CA GLU A 92 19.31 -8.67 2.54
C GLU A 92 20.26 -8.27 1.41
N ILE A 93 21.35 -7.59 1.76
CA ILE A 93 22.44 -7.35 0.80
C ILE A 93 22.99 -8.70 0.36
N GLY A 94 23.15 -8.87 -0.94
CA GLY A 94 23.59 -10.11 -1.57
C GLY A 94 22.44 -11.02 -2.03
N ALA A 95 21.19 -10.74 -1.67
CA ALA A 95 20.04 -11.54 -2.11
C ALA A 95 19.80 -11.42 -3.63
N GLU A 96 19.42 -12.53 -4.25
CA GLU A 96 18.93 -12.54 -5.63
C GLU A 96 17.52 -11.92 -5.69
N THR A 97 17.29 -11.06 -6.68
CA THR A 97 15.97 -10.48 -6.96
C THR A 97 15.66 -10.60 -8.44
N GLU A 98 14.40 -10.83 -8.76
CA GLU A 98 13.94 -10.82 -10.13
C GLU A 98 13.77 -9.38 -10.65
N VAL A 99 14.25 -9.15 -11.88
CA VAL A 99 14.18 -7.86 -12.58
C VAL A 99 13.49 -8.07 -13.92
N TYR A 100 12.50 -7.24 -14.23
CA TYR A 100 12.04 -7.10 -15.60
C TYR A 100 12.86 -6.04 -16.32
N TYR A 101 13.32 -6.33 -17.53
CA TYR A 101 14.05 -5.38 -18.34
C TYR A 101 13.62 -5.47 -19.81
N LEU A 102 13.76 -4.38 -20.56
CA LEU A 102 13.63 -4.42 -22.03
C LEU A 102 15.03 -4.58 -22.66
N PRO A 103 15.26 -5.62 -23.49
CA PRO A 103 16.54 -5.79 -24.18
C PRO A 103 16.90 -4.55 -25.02
N GLY A 104 18.16 -4.12 -24.97
CA GLY A 104 18.65 -2.96 -25.73
C GLY A 104 18.22 -1.58 -25.18
N LYS A 105 17.50 -1.52 -24.05
CA LYS A 105 17.15 -0.27 -23.37
C LYS A 105 17.65 -0.26 -21.92
N LYS A 106 18.77 0.44 -21.67
CA LYS A 106 19.43 0.50 -20.35
C LYS A 106 18.50 0.91 -19.20
N ASN A 107 17.67 1.93 -19.43
CA ASN A 107 16.87 2.53 -18.36
C ASN A 107 15.49 1.86 -18.19
N TYR A 108 15.13 0.88 -19.01
CA TYR A 108 13.82 0.22 -18.95
C TYR A 108 13.93 -1.03 -18.08
N VAL A 109 14.06 -0.82 -16.77
CA VAL A 109 14.35 -1.86 -15.80
C VAL A 109 13.53 -1.64 -14.53
N ILE A 110 12.82 -2.67 -14.07
CA ILE A 110 12.04 -2.58 -12.83
C ILE A 110 12.27 -3.82 -11.97
N GLN A 111 12.33 -3.61 -10.66
CA GLN A 111 12.29 -4.73 -9.72
C GLN A 111 10.89 -5.37 -9.81
N LYS A 112 10.81 -6.70 -10.02
CA LYS A 112 9.53 -7.42 -10.14
C LYS A 112 8.71 -7.40 -8.84
N LYS A 113 9.35 -7.13 -7.70
CA LYS A 113 8.75 -7.22 -6.37
C LYS A 113 7.44 -6.41 -6.25
N ASN A 114 6.55 -6.92 -5.40
CA ASN A 114 5.09 -6.65 -5.28
C ASN A 114 4.59 -5.19 -5.18
N SER A 115 5.39 -4.14 -5.37
CA SER A 115 4.94 -2.75 -5.27
C SER A 115 3.72 -2.47 -6.16
N PHE A 116 3.70 -2.99 -7.38
CA PHE A 116 2.53 -2.90 -8.27
C PHE A 116 1.35 -3.79 -7.84
N LYS A 117 1.58 -4.92 -7.14
CA LYS A 117 0.48 -5.75 -6.60
C LYS A 117 -0.24 -5.05 -5.45
N ILE A 118 0.50 -4.40 -4.55
CA ILE A 118 -0.09 -3.61 -3.45
C ILE A 118 -0.94 -2.48 -4.04
N ALA A 119 -0.45 -1.82 -5.08
CA ALA A 119 -1.21 -0.74 -5.71
C ALA A 119 -2.44 -1.25 -6.51
N LYS A 120 -2.36 -2.42 -7.16
CA LYS A 120 -3.55 -3.11 -7.70
C LYS A 120 -4.57 -3.43 -6.61
N LEU A 121 -4.11 -3.88 -5.43
CA LEU A 121 -4.97 -4.17 -4.29
C LEU A 121 -5.65 -2.90 -3.75
N ILE A 122 -4.93 -1.77 -3.68
CA ILE A 122 -5.50 -0.47 -3.33
C ILE A 122 -6.58 -0.06 -4.34
N GLY A 123 -6.33 -0.24 -5.65
CA GLY A 123 -7.34 -0.03 -6.70
C GLY A 123 -8.60 -0.88 -6.47
N LEU A 124 -8.43 -2.14 -6.09
CA LEU A 124 -9.53 -3.05 -5.75
C LEU A 124 -10.31 -2.59 -4.51
N ILE A 125 -9.62 -2.07 -3.48
CA ILE A 125 -10.29 -1.53 -2.28
C ILE A 125 -11.24 -0.40 -2.65
N PHE A 126 -10.85 0.51 -3.53
CA PHE A 126 -11.74 1.58 -4.01
C PHE A 126 -12.98 1.05 -4.72
N ILE A 127 -12.83 -0.01 -5.52
CA ILE A 127 -13.94 -0.67 -6.21
C ILE A 127 -14.87 -1.34 -5.20
N VAL A 128 -14.32 -2.04 -4.21
CA VAL A 128 -15.09 -2.69 -3.13
C VAL A 128 -15.86 -1.66 -2.31
N ILE A 129 -15.22 -0.56 -1.90
CA ILE A 129 -15.91 0.54 -1.18
C ILE A 129 -17.08 1.06 -2.00
N ALA A 130 -16.90 1.29 -3.30
CA ALA A 130 -17.97 1.75 -4.16
C ALA A 130 -19.15 0.75 -4.24
N PHE A 131 -18.86 -0.55 -4.40
CA PHE A 131 -19.90 -1.57 -4.39
C PHE A 131 -20.62 -1.68 -3.05
N THR A 132 -19.91 -1.56 -1.94
CA THR A 132 -20.53 -1.51 -0.61
C THR A 132 -21.47 -0.31 -0.50
N LEU A 133 -21.03 0.88 -0.92
CA LEU A 133 -21.87 2.09 -0.92
C LEU A 133 -23.12 1.96 -1.81
N ILE A 134 -23.05 1.18 -2.88
CA ILE A 134 -24.19 0.89 -3.76
C ILE A 134 -25.13 -0.15 -3.12
N TYR A 135 -24.55 -1.22 -2.57
CA TYR A 135 -25.28 -2.37 -2.02
C TYR A 135 -26.04 -2.03 -0.75
N THR A 136 -25.41 -1.31 0.19
CA THR A 136 -25.99 -1.01 1.52
C THR A 136 -27.07 0.07 1.51
N ARG A 137 -27.44 0.60 0.33
CA ARG A 137 -28.43 1.68 0.23
C ARG A 137 -29.80 1.11 -0.08
N ASP A 138 -30.81 1.63 0.60
CA ASP A 138 -32.20 1.27 0.35
C ASP A 138 -32.78 2.19 -0.73
N THR A 139 -32.39 1.92 -1.98
CA THR A 139 -32.85 2.66 -3.17
C THR A 139 -33.13 1.67 -4.30
N GLU A 140 -34.03 2.05 -5.20
CA GLU A 140 -34.38 1.19 -6.34
C GLU A 140 -33.18 0.92 -7.24
N LEU A 141 -33.16 -0.28 -7.84
CA LEU A 141 -32.09 -0.76 -8.70
C LEU A 141 -31.70 0.23 -9.82
N PRO A 142 -32.64 0.91 -10.51
CA PRO A 142 -32.28 1.90 -11.53
C PRO A 142 -31.39 3.02 -11.00
N TYR A 143 -31.69 3.56 -9.80
CA TYR A 143 -30.90 4.63 -9.20
C TYR A 143 -29.53 4.16 -8.72
N LYS A 144 -29.44 2.92 -8.22
CA LYS A 144 -28.17 2.26 -7.85
C LYS A 144 -27.20 2.10 -9.02
N VAL A 145 -27.70 2.06 -10.25
CA VAL A 145 -26.89 1.94 -11.47
C VAL A 145 -26.65 3.32 -12.12
N LEU A 146 -27.71 4.11 -12.28
CA LEU A 146 -27.64 5.38 -13.01
C LEU A 146 -26.83 6.45 -12.28
N ILE A 147 -27.00 6.58 -10.95
CA ILE A 147 -26.33 7.66 -10.19
C ILE A 147 -24.80 7.48 -10.17
N PRO A 148 -24.24 6.28 -9.92
CA PRO A 148 -22.79 6.07 -10.04
C PRO A 148 -22.26 6.34 -11.45
N LEU A 149 -23.00 5.94 -12.50
CA LEU A 149 -22.60 6.17 -13.89
C LEU A 149 -22.61 7.67 -14.27
N LEU A 150 -23.66 8.40 -13.87
CA LEU A 150 -23.73 9.85 -14.03
C LEU A 150 -22.60 10.54 -13.28
N SER A 151 -22.29 10.08 -12.06
CA SER A 151 -21.17 10.59 -11.29
C SER A 151 -19.82 10.33 -11.97
N CYS A 152 -19.53 9.11 -12.43
CA CYS A 152 -18.35 8.80 -13.24
C CYS A 152 -18.23 9.75 -14.44
N SER A 153 -19.34 10.00 -15.13
CA SER A 153 -19.39 10.86 -16.31
C SER A 153 -19.10 12.32 -15.93
N PHE A 154 -19.70 12.83 -14.85
CA PHE A 154 -19.43 14.16 -14.31
C PHE A 154 -17.96 14.33 -13.91
N PHE A 155 -17.40 13.38 -13.17
CA PHE A 155 -16.00 13.42 -12.73
C PHE A 155 -15.00 13.21 -13.88
N SER A 156 -15.40 12.55 -14.96
CA SER A 156 -14.57 12.44 -16.18
C SER A 156 -14.26 13.80 -16.82
N LEU A 157 -15.13 14.80 -16.65
CA LEU A 157 -14.89 16.17 -17.13
C LEU A 157 -13.68 16.81 -16.42
N PHE A 158 -13.49 16.51 -15.13
CA PHE A 158 -12.30 16.94 -14.40
C PHE A 158 -11.05 16.25 -14.92
N LEU A 159 -11.12 14.95 -15.26
CA LEU A 159 -10.01 14.25 -15.90
C LEU A 159 -9.65 14.86 -17.26
N LEU A 160 -10.63 15.30 -18.06
CA LEU A 160 -10.38 16.01 -19.31
C LEU A 160 -9.65 17.35 -19.07
N LYS A 161 -10.03 18.11 -18.03
CA LYS A 161 -9.35 19.36 -17.65
C LYS A 161 -7.91 19.11 -17.20
N ILE A 162 -7.68 18.06 -16.40
CA ILE A 162 -6.33 17.63 -15.98
C ILE A 162 -5.53 17.23 -17.22
N LYS A 163 -6.08 16.38 -18.08
CA LYS A 163 -5.47 15.94 -19.35
C LYS A 163 -5.05 17.12 -20.23
N LYS A 164 -5.92 18.12 -20.43
CA LYS A 164 -5.59 19.33 -21.21
C LYS A 164 -4.44 20.11 -20.57
N THR A 165 -4.47 20.29 -19.25
CA THR A 165 -3.43 21.00 -18.50
C THR A 165 -2.08 20.29 -18.62
N MET A 166 -2.04 18.97 -18.41
CA MET A 166 -0.81 18.18 -18.52
C MET A 166 -0.25 18.20 -19.94
N LYS A 167 -1.10 18.06 -20.96
CA LYS A 167 -0.66 18.17 -22.37
C LYS A 167 -0.07 19.55 -22.68
N LYS A 168 -0.70 20.64 -22.20
CA LYS A 168 -0.17 21.99 -22.39
C LYS A 168 1.20 22.19 -21.73
N ARG A 169 1.43 21.59 -20.56
CA ARG A 169 2.75 21.61 -19.90
C ARG A 169 3.79 20.80 -20.66
N ALA A 170 3.45 19.58 -21.08
CA ALA A 170 4.36 18.74 -21.85
C ALA A 170 4.78 19.39 -23.18
N LEU A 171 3.85 20.05 -23.88
CA LEU A 171 4.16 20.80 -25.11
C LEU A 171 5.10 21.98 -24.84
N LYS A 172 4.97 22.67 -23.70
CA LYS A 172 5.91 23.73 -23.29
C LYS A 172 7.31 23.19 -23.00
N GLU A 173 7.42 21.94 -22.57
CA GLU A 173 8.68 21.22 -22.35
C GLU A 173 9.24 20.58 -23.65
N GLY A 174 8.64 20.86 -24.81
CA GLY A 174 9.09 20.34 -26.11
C GLY A 174 8.72 18.87 -26.38
N LYS A 175 7.88 18.26 -25.54
CA LYS A 175 7.47 16.85 -25.69
C LYS A 175 6.37 16.69 -26.74
N THR A 176 6.62 15.87 -27.76
CA THR A 176 5.68 15.59 -28.85
C THR A 176 5.11 14.17 -28.70
N GLY A 177 3.78 14.05 -28.57
CA GLY A 177 3.11 12.76 -28.36
C GLY A 177 1.71 12.90 -27.78
N ASN A 178 0.92 11.81 -27.81
CA ASN A 178 -0.34 11.80 -27.09
C ASN A 178 -0.09 11.67 -25.57
N LEU A 179 -1.00 12.18 -24.74
CA LEU A 179 -0.73 12.26 -23.29
C LEU A 179 -0.49 10.89 -22.65
N LEU A 180 -1.17 9.84 -23.12
CA LEU A 180 -0.95 8.50 -22.61
C LEU A 180 0.46 8.02 -22.93
N GLN A 181 0.92 8.18 -24.17
CA GLN A 181 2.31 7.89 -24.57
C GLN A 181 3.30 8.68 -23.72
N LEU A 182 3.10 9.99 -23.56
CA LEU A 182 3.98 10.83 -22.75
C LEU A 182 4.02 10.40 -21.28
N ILE A 183 2.90 9.95 -20.72
CA ILE A 183 2.83 9.39 -19.37
C ILE A 183 3.57 8.05 -19.34
N TRP A 184 3.35 7.16 -20.32
CA TRP A 184 4.04 5.88 -20.42
C TRP A 184 5.55 6.05 -20.58
N ASP A 185 6.00 6.99 -21.41
CA ASP A 185 7.41 7.26 -21.68
C ASP A 185 8.12 7.87 -20.46
N GLN A 186 7.40 8.50 -19.54
CA GLN A 186 7.94 8.98 -18.26
C GLN A 186 7.87 7.93 -17.14
N ILE A 187 6.88 7.04 -17.18
CA ILE A 187 6.63 6.07 -16.10
C ILE A 187 7.37 4.74 -16.33
N LEU A 188 7.55 4.32 -17.59
CA LEU A 188 8.18 3.04 -17.92
C LEU A 188 9.69 3.01 -17.65
N PRO A 189 10.48 4.03 -18.04
CA PRO A 189 11.89 4.06 -17.69
C PRO A 189 12.06 4.23 -16.18
N ASN A 190 13.03 3.53 -15.61
CA ASN A 190 13.53 3.84 -14.30
C ASN A 190 14.56 4.96 -14.40
N GLU A 191 14.22 6.11 -13.85
CA GLU A 191 15.10 7.29 -13.82
C GLU A 191 16.22 7.16 -12.77
N ASN A 192 16.18 6.13 -11.92
CA ASN A 192 17.17 5.91 -10.85
C ASN A 192 18.27 4.92 -11.25
N ILE A 193 18.74 4.99 -12.50
CA ILE A 193 19.97 4.31 -12.92
C ILE A 193 21.14 5.06 -12.31
N ILE A 194 22.05 4.35 -11.66
CA ILE A 194 23.24 4.93 -11.01
C ILE A 194 24.51 4.29 -11.55
N ASP A 195 25.63 4.97 -11.39
CA ASP A 195 26.95 4.43 -11.67
C ASP A 195 27.69 4.01 -10.39
N HIS A 196 28.89 3.44 -10.55
CA HIS A 196 29.74 3.05 -9.42
C HIS A 196 30.18 4.24 -8.59
N LYS A 197 30.41 5.39 -9.22
CA LYS A 197 30.82 6.60 -8.50
C LYS A 197 29.74 7.07 -7.52
N GLU A 198 28.49 7.13 -7.97
CA GLU A 198 27.36 7.45 -7.09
C GLU A 198 27.17 6.37 -6.01
N LEU A 199 27.36 5.09 -6.33
CA LEU A 199 27.28 4.02 -5.35
C LEU A 199 28.35 4.15 -4.25
N ASP A 200 29.58 4.51 -4.60
CA ASP A 200 30.72 4.52 -3.68
C ASP A 200 30.82 5.82 -2.88
N GLU A 201 30.60 6.96 -3.53
CA GLU A 201 30.76 8.29 -2.94
C GLU A 201 29.43 8.92 -2.50
N GLY A 202 28.30 8.41 -2.99
CA GLY A 202 26.99 8.98 -2.70
C GLY A 202 26.56 8.86 -1.25
N GLU A 203 25.75 9.81 -0.80
CA GLU A 203 25.18 9.82 0.54
C GLU A 203 23.96 8.91 0.67
N GLY A 204 23.72 8.41 1.89
CA GLY A 204 22.52 7.63 2.22
C GLY A 204 22.56 6.16 1.79
N PHE A 205 23.68 5.68 1.22
CA PHE A 205 23.85 4.27 0.88
C PHE A 205 24.29 3.44 2.10
N ILE A 206 23.55 2.38 2.37
CA ILE A 206 23.86 1.32 3.32
C ILE A 206 24.54 0.20 2.52
N ARG A 207 25.87 0.13 2.64
CA ARG A 207 26.71 -0.78 1.83
C ARG A 207 27.07 -2.07 2.56
N SER A 208 27.01 -2.07 3.88
CA SER A 208 27.37 -3.24 4.70
C SER A 208 26.11 -3.97 5.19
N SER A 209 26.16 -5.31 5.17
CA SER A 209 25.13 -6.16 5.76
C SER A 209 24.99 -5.88 7.26
N THR A 210 26.10 -5.69 7.98
CA THR A 210 26.10 -5.40 9.41
C THR A 210 25.34 -4.11 9.76
N GLU A 211 25.56 -3.02 9.01
CA GLU A 211 24.81 -1.77 9.23
C GLU A 211 23.32 -1.94 8.92
N PHE A 212 23.00 -2.70 7.86
CA PHE A 212 21.63 -3.00 7.48
C PHE A 212 20.91 -3.85 8.54
N ASP A 213 21.55 -4.91 9.04
CA ASP A 213 21.01 -5.81 10.05
C ASP A 213 20.79 -5.10 11.37
N LEU A 214 21.71 -4.20 11.77
CA LEU A 214 21.54 -3.37 12.95
C LEU A 214 20.32 -2.42 12.82
N LYS A 215 20.13 -1.80 11.66
CA LYS A 215 18.95 -0.95 11.40
C LYS A 215 17.67 -1.77 11.42
N LYS A 216 17.66 -2.95 10.80
CA LYS A 216 16.53 -3.88 10.78
C LYS A 216 16.19 -4.39 12.18
N SER A 217 17.21 -4.74 12.98
CA SER A 217 17.08 -5.15 14.37
C SER A 217 16.44 -4.05 15.24
N LYS A 218 16.91 -2.80 15.12
CA LYS A 218 16.30 -1.65 15.82
C LYS A 218 14.84 -1.42 15.43
N ALA A 219 14.51 -1.50 14.14
CA ALA A 219 13.14 -1.34 13.66
C ALA A 219 12.22 -2.44 14.20
N ASN A 220 12.68 -3.70 14.18
CA ASN A 220 11.93 -4.82 14.72
C ASN A 220 11.75 -4.70 16.24
N LEU A 221 12.77 -4.29 16.99
CA LEU A 221 12.66 -4.03 18.43
C LEU A 221 11.62 -2.95 18.73
N PHE A 222 11.64 -1.85 17.98
CA PHE A 222 10.61 -0.82 18.10
C PHE A 222 9.22 -1.39 17.82
N GLY A 223 9.07 -2.20 16.76
CA GLY A 223 7.82 -2.88 16.44
C GLY A 223 7.32 -3.81 17.55
N VAL A 224 8.22 -4.54 18.22
CA VAL A 224 7.91 -5.38 19.39
C VAL A 224 7.38 -4.52 20.54
N LEU A 225 8.11 -3.46 20.92
CA LEU A 225 7.74 -2.59 22.03
C LEU A 225 6.41 -1.85 21.77
N PHE A 226 6.22 -1.35 20.55
CA PHE A 226 4.99 -0.68 20.14
C PHE A 226 3.80 -1.63 20.16
N SER A 227 3.93 -2.83 19.57
CA SER A 227 2.86 -3.82 19.57
C SER A 227 2.47 -4.22 20.99
N LEU A 228 3.46 -4.40 21.88
CA LEU A 228 3.22 -4.71 23.28
C LEU A 228 2.46 -3.58 24.00
N ALA A 229 2.88 -2.33 23.82
CA ALA A 229 2.20 -1.18 24.42
C ALA A 229 0.73 -1.06 23.96
N VAL A 230 0.48 -1.24 22.66
CA VAL A 230 -0.89 -1.24 22.12
C VAL A 230 -1.72 -2.40 22.66
N LEU A 231 -1.16 -3.61 22.73
CA LEU A 231 -1.84 -4.77 23.30
C LEU A 231 -2.25 -4.53 24.77
N VAL A 232 -1.38 -3.91 25.57
CA VAL A 232 -1.70 -3.54 26.97
C VAL A 232 -2.88 -2.56 27.02
N VAL A 233 -2.88 -1.52 26.16
CA VAL A 233 -3.97 -0.54 26.11
C VAL A 233 -5.28 -1.18 25.65
N LEU A 234 -5.26 -2.01 24.61
CA LEU A 234 -6.44 -2.72 24.13
C LEU A 234 -7.01 -3.65 25.21
N ASN A 235 -6.14 -4.39 25.89
CA ASN A 235 -6.54 -5.28 26.98
C ASN A 235 -7.15 -4.49 28.15
N PHE A 236 -6.57 -3.33 28.49
CA PHE A 236 -7.12 -2.44 29.50
C PHE A 236 -8.52 -1.97 29.12
N LEU A 237 -8.73 -1.52 27.87
CA LEU A 237 -10.04 -1.06 27.40
C LEU A 237 -11.10 -2.17 27.47
N ILE A 238 -10.77 -3.38 26.99
CA ILE A 238 -11.69 -4.52 27.03
C ILE A 238 -12.12 -4.81 28.46
N TRP A 239 -11.17 -5.04 29.38
CA TRP A 239 -11.52 -5.51 30.72
C TRP A 239 -12.02 -4.42 31.65
N ASN A 240 -11.45 -3.21 31.60
CA ASN A 240 -11.72 -2.17 32.59
C ASN A 240 -12.79 -1.17 32.15
N VAL A 241 -13.04 -1.03 30.84
CA VAL A 241 -14.04 -0.09 30.33
C VAL A 241 -15.27 -0.83 29.84
N TYR A 242 -15.12 -1.63 28.79
CA TYR A 242 -16.28 -2.22 28.11
C TYR A 242 -16.86 -3.41 28.88
N THR A 243 -16.03 -4.33 29.39
CA THR A 243 -16.52 -5.47 30.18
C THR A 243 -17.18 -5.01 31.49
N ASN A 244 -16.72 -3.93 32.11
CA ASN A 244 -17.36 -3.38 33.31
C ASN A 244 -18.74 -2.76 33.03
N ARG A 245 -19.03 -2.36 31.79
CA ARG A 245 -20.32 -1.81 31.36
C ARG A 245 -21.29 -2.88 30.86
N THR A 246 -20.79 -4.08 30.55
CA THR A 246 -21.64 -5.21 30.13
C THR A 246 -22.41 -5.83 31.31
N THR A 247 -23.64 -6.26 31.02
CA THR A 247 -24.48 -6.98 32.00
C THR A 247 -23.98 -8.41 32.23
N PRO A 248 -24.39 -9.09 33.33
CA PRO A 248 -24.00 -10.48 33.58
C PRO A 248 -24.37 -11.46 32.46
N GLN A 249 -25.49 -11.22 31.76
CA GLN A 249 -25.92 -12.04 30.62
C GLN A 249 -25.01 -11.83 29.41
N GLU A 250 -24.63 -10.59 29.12
CA GLU A 250 -23.70 -10.25 28.04
C GLU A 250 -22.29 -10.81 28.30
N LYS A 251 -21.84 -10.76 29.55
CA LYS A 251 -20.57 -11.39 29.98
C LYS A 251 -20.58 -12.89 29.71
N ALA A 252 -21.67 -13.59 30.02
CA ALA A 252 -21.79 -15.02 29.76
C ALA A 252 -21.72 -15.34 28.25
N ILE A 253 -22.28 -14.49 27.39
CA ILE A 253 -22.22 -14.64 25.93
C ILE A 253 -20.78 -14.44 25.43
N ILE A 254 -20.08 -13.42 25.92
CA ILE A 254 -18.67 -13.17 25.58
C ILE A 254 -17.79 -14.32 26.04
N ASP A 255 -18.01 -14.82 27.26
CA ASP A 255 -17.23 -15.91 27.84
C ASP A 255 -17.43 -17.23 27.06
N ARG A 256 -18.67 -17.53 26.68
CA ARG A 256 -19.00 -18.66 25.79
C ARG A 256 -18.32 -18.58 24.43
N PHE A 257 -18.20 -17.38 23.87
CA PHE A 257 -17.52 -17.15 22.59
C PHE A 257 -15.99 -17.32 22.71
N ILE A 258 -15.37 -16.80 23.76
CA ILE A 258 -13.92 -16.93 23.99
C ILE A 258 -13.52 -18.41 24.13
N HIS A 259 -14.35 -19.20 24.82
CA HIS A 259 -14.06 -20.61 25.09
C HIS A 259 -14.54 -21.57 24.01
N SER A 260 -15.46 -21.17 23.13
CA SER A 260 -15.97 -21.99 22.03
C SER A 260 -16.28 -21.14 20.79
N PRO A 261 -15.51 -21.31 19.69
CA PRO A 261 -15.74 -20.61 18.43
C PRO A 261 -17.10 -20.91 17.78
N ASP A 262 -17.76 -22.01 18.14
CA ASP A 262 -19.06 -22.41 17.61
C ASP A 262 -20.17 -21.39 17.97
N ASN A 263 -19.94 -20.55 18.99
CA ASN A 263 -20.84 -19.49 19.41
C ASN A 263 -20.65 -18.17 18.64
N LEU A 264 -19.89 -18.17 17.53
CA LEU A 264 -19.66 -16.98 16.71
C LEU A 264 -20.97 -16.33 16.22
N GLN A 265 -21.96 -17.12 15.82
CA GLN A 265 -23.24 -16.60 15.32
C GLN A 265 -24.02 -15.88 16.43
N GLU A 266 -23.97 -16.38 17.65
CA GLU A 266 -24.65 -15.80 18.83
C GLU A 266 -24.09 -14.42 19.14
N ILE A 267 -22.75 -14.29 19.18
CA ILE A 267 -22.10 -13.01 19.50
C ILE A 267 -22.23 -12.00 18.35
N LEU A 268 -22.22 -12.45 17.09
CA LEU A 268 -22.45 -11.59 15.94
C LEU A 268 -23.86 -11.01 15.93
N ASN A 269 -24.88 -11.81 16.26
CA ASN A 269 -26.26 -11.32 16.35
C ASN A 269 -26.39 -10.26 17.47
N GLN A 270 -25.78 -10.51 18.63
CA GLN A 270 -25.80 -9.54 19.74
C GLN A 270 -25.02 -8.26 19.44
N SER A 271 -23.96 -8.33 18.64
CA SER A 271 -23.17 -7.16 18.25
C SER A 271 -23.93 -6.15 17.38
N GLN A 272 -25.02 -6.56 16.72
CA GLN A 272 -25.85 -5.67 15.90
C GLN A 272 -26.73 -4.74 16.74
N SER A 273 -27.11 -5.18 17.93
CA SER A 273 -28.00 -4.45 18.85
C SER A 273 -27.31 -3.92 20.11
N ASN A 274 -26.08 -4.35 20.41
CA ASN A 274 -25.34 -3.95 21.61
C ASN A 274 -23.98 -3.32 21.26
N SER A 275 -23.85 -2.01 21.55
CA SER A 275 -22.64 -1.22 21.26
C SER A 275 -21.41 -1.65 22.06
N GLU A 276 -21.60 -2.15 23.29
CA GLU A 276 -20.50 -2.60 24.15
C GLU A 276 -19.94 -3.95 23.65
N ILE A 277 -20.81 -4.92 23.32
CA ILE A 277 -20.40 -6.20 22.71
C ILE A 277 -19.71 -5.95 21.35
N SER A 278 -20.27 -5.07 20.54
CA SER A 278 -19.67 -4.67 19.26
C SER A 278 -18.27 -4.07 19.45
N SER A 279 -18.09 -3.18 20.43
CA SER A 279 -16.80 -2.58 20.75
C SER A 279 -15.79 -3.62 21.24
N ILE A 280 -16.20 -4.58 22.08
CA ILE A 280 -15.34 -5.67 22.56
C ILE A 280 -14.88 -6.55 21.39
N LEU A 281 -15.79 -6.95 20.48
CA LEU A 281 -15.43 -7.74 19.30
C LEU A 281 -14.43 -7.00 18.39
N ILE A 282 -14.63 -5.70 18.16
CA ILE A 282 -13.70 -4.88 17.37
C ILE A 282 -12.32 -4.84 18.04
N LEU A 283 -12.27 -4.62 19.36
CA LEU A 283 -11.01 -4.58 20.12
C LEU A 283 -10.30 -5.94 20.14
N LEU A 284 -11.03 -7.06 20.25
CA LEU A 284 -10.48 -8.41 20.13
C LEU A 284 -9.89 -8.65 18.73
N GLY A 285 -10.55 -8.16 17.68
CA GLY A 285 -10.02 -8.16 16.32
C GLY A 285 -8.69 -7.40 16.20
N PHE A 286 -8.61 -6.21 16.83
CA PHE A 286 -7.34 -5.47 16.89
C PHE A 286 -6.27 -6.20 17.69
N ILE A 287 -6.60 -6.85 18.81
CA ILE A 287 -5.65 -7.67 19.57
C ILE A 287 -5.02 -8.73 18.67
N LEU A 288 -5.82 -9.47 17.90
CA LEU A 288 -5.29 -10.49 16.97
C LEU A 288 -4.31 -9.88 15.94
N ILE A 289 -4.66 -8.73 15.36
CA ILE A 289 -3.79 -8.03 14.39
C ILE A 289 -2.46 -7.62 15.04
N PHE A 290 -2.51 -7.01 16.24
CA PHE A 290 -1.31 -6.55 16.93
C PHE A 290 -0.48 -7.69 17.51
N SER A 291 -1.09 -8.81 17.92
CA SER A 291 -0.39 -10.04 18.30
C SER A 291 0.36 -10.65 17.11
N PHE A 292 -0.26 -10.67 15.93
CA PHE A 292 0.44 -11.12 14.71
C PHE A 292 1.60 -10.18 14.36
N GLY A 293 1.40 -8.87 14.46
CA GLY A 293 2.46 -7.86 14.31
C GLY A 293 3.61 -8.07 15.30
N PHE A 294 3.31 -8.32 16.57
CA PHE A 294 4.30 -8.63 17.61
C PHE A 294 5.15 -9.85 17.22
N LEU A 295 4.51 -10.95 16.82
CA LEU A 295 5.22 -12.19 16.45
C LEU A 295 6.14 -12.01 15.24
N ILE A 296 5.70 -11.29 14.21
CA ILE A 296 6.53 -10.98 13.03
C ILE A 296 7.76 -10.17 13.43
N ASN A 297 7.56 -9.11 14.22
CA ASN A 297 8.64 -8.24 14.66
C ASN A 297 9.60 -8.99 15.61
N LEU A 298 9.09 -9.83 16.51
CA LEU A 298 9.90 -10.62 17.42
C LEU A 298 10.79 -11.62 16.66
N LYS A 299 10.20 -12.36 15.70
CA LYS A 299 10.96 -13.25 14.81
C LYS A 299 12.03 -12.49 14.03
N GLY A 300 11.67 -11.31 13.52
CA GLY A 300 12.60 -10.45 12.79
C GLY A 300 13.74 -9.94 13.68
N TRP A 301 13.46 -9.59 14.93
CA TRP A 301 14.46 -9.11 15.88
C TRP A 301 15.45 -10.21 16.27
N LEU A 302 14.94 -11.41 16.56
CA LEU A 302 15.76 -12.57 16.93
C LEU A 302 16.69 -13.04 15.81
N ARG A 303 16.27 -12.90 14.54
CA ARG A 303 17.07 -13.32 13.38
C ARG A 303 18.23 -12.37 13.05
N ASN A 304 18.11 -11.07 13.35
CA ASN A 304 19.13 -10.07 13.01
C ASN A 304 19.98 -9.68 14.23
N ARG A 305 20.13 -10.60 15.18
CA ARG A 305 20.97 -10.50 16.38
C ARG A 305 22.07 -11.55 16.26
#